data_AF-F4N7Q6-F1
#
_entry.id   AF-F4N7Q6-F1
#
_cell.length_a   1.000
_cell.length_b   1.000
_cell.length_c   1.000
_cell.angle_alpha   90.00
_cell.angle_beta   90.00
_cell.angle_gamma   90.00
#
_symmetry.space_group_name_H-M   'P 1'
#
loop_
_entity.id
_entity.type
_entity.pdbx_description
1 polymer ?
#
loop_
_entity_poly.entity_id
_entity_poly.type
_entity_poly.pdbx_seq_one_letter_code
_entity_poly.pdbx_strand_id
1 'polypeptide(L)'
;MQAPSFNRSLLHPRYWLTWLGLGILYLLVLLPYPVIYTLGTSLGRFAMRFLKRRKRITQRNLELCFPDMPKSERDELLLKNFESVGMGLFETGMAWFWPNWRIERWCSVSGLEHIQKARDEGKGVC
;
A
#
# COMPACT_ATOMS: atom_id res chain seq x y z
N MET A 1 18.54 -34.04 12.91
CA MET A 1 18.87 -32.82 12.14
C MET A 1 19.43 -31.81 13.13
N GLN A 2 20.75 -31.60 13.14
CA GLN A 2 21.39 -30.64 14.04
C GLN A 2 21.09 -29.22 13.56
N ALA A 3 20.58 -28.36 14.45
CA ALA A 3 20.41 -26.95 14.15
C ALA A 3 21.80 -26.31 13.90
N PRO A 4 21.99 -25.51 12.84
CA PRO A 4 23.27 -24.89 12.56
C PRO A 4 23.68 -23.96 13.72
N SER A 5 24.94 -24.04 14.13
CA SER A 5 25.52 -23.18 15.17
C SER A 5 25.55 -21.72 14.68
N PHE A 6 25.12 -20.81 15.55
CA PHE A 6 25.02 -19.38 15.25
C PHE A 6 26.42 -18.80 14.95
N ASN A 7 26.73 -18.60 13.67
CA ASN A 7 28.02 -18.10 13.22
C ASN A 7 27.99 -16.57 13.11
N ARG A 8 28.90 -15.89 13.81
CA ARG A 8 29.05 -14.42 13.82
C ARG A 8 29.35 -13.83 12.43
N SER A 9 29.69 -14.67 11.44
CA SER A 9 29.80 -14.31 10.02
C SER A 9 28.49 -13.80 9.40
N LEU A 10 27.32 -14.11 9.98
CA LEU A 10 26.01 -13.60 9.53
C LEU A 10 25.76 -12.12 9.87
N LEU A 11 26.63 -11.49 10.65
CA LEU A 11 26.62 -10.05 10.97
C LEU A 11 27.50 -9.21 10.02
N HIS A 12 28.03 -9.82 8.94
CA HIS A 12 28.81 -9.07 7.96
C HIS A 12 27.98 -7.92 7.35
N PRO A 13 28.57 -6.75 7.03
CA PRO A 13 27.87 -5.61 6.41
C PRO A 13 27.08 -5.95 5.14
N ARG A 14 27.44 -7.07 4.49
CA ARG A 14 26.77 -7.63 3.31
C ARG A 14 25.34 -8.11 3.58
N TYR A 15 25.01 -8.49 4.82
CA TYR A 15 23.67 -8.95 5.22
C TYR A 15 22.84 -7.88 5.94
N TRP A 16 23.36 -6.66 6.07
CA TRP A 16 22.63 -5.59 6.77
C TRP A 16 21.35 -5.18 6.03
N LEU A 17 21.37 -5.17 4.69
CA LEU A 17 20.16 -4.97 3.87
C LEU A 17 19.12 -6.05 4.11
N THR A 18 19.53 -7.31 4.23
CA THR A 18 18.62 -8.42 4.54
C THR A 18 18.05 -8.32 5.96
N TRP A 19 18.85 -7.94 6.95
CA TRP A 19 18.38 -7.69 8.32
C TRP A 19 17.46 -6.47 8.41
N LEU A 20 17.75 -5.41 7.63
CA LEU A 20 16.91 -4.21 7.53
C LEU A 20 15.58 -4.55 6.84
N GLY A 21 15.61 -5.36 5.79
CA GLY A 21 14.40 -5.91 5.15
C GLY A 21 13.56 -6.74 6.12
N LEU A 22 14.17 -7.66 6.87
CA LEU A 22 13.49 -8.44 7.92
C LEU A 22 12.95 -7.55 9.04
N GLY A 23 13.71 -6.53 9.43
CA GLY A 23 13.32 -5.56 10.45
C GLY A 23 12.09 -4.76 10.00
N ILE A 24 12.07 -4.25 8.77
CA ILE A 24 10.90 -3.57 8.18
C ILE A 24 9.71 -4.51 8.14
N LEU A 25 9.90 -5.75 7.69
CA LEU A 25 8.88 -6.80 7.67
C LEU A 25 8.27 -7.03 9.06
N TYR A 26 9.11 -7.19 10.07
CA TYR A 26 8.69 -7.38 11.45
C TYR A 26 7.95 -6.14 11.99
N LEU A 27 8.44 -4.95 11.67
CA LEU A 27 7.80 -3.70 12.03
C LEU A 27 6.42 -3.56 11.38
N LEU A 28 6.28 -3.92 10.10
CA LEU A 28 5.00 -3.92 9.37
C LEU A 28 4.01 -4.97 9.91
N VAL A 29 4.50 -6.13 10.35
CA VAL A 29 3.68 -7.17 10.99
C VAL A 29 3.30 -6.79 12.42
N LEU A 30 4.06 -5.91 13.10
CA LEU A 30 3.68 -5.45 14.43
C LEU A 30 2.82 -4.18 14.40
N LEU A 31 2.93 -3.36 13.36
CA LEU A 31 2.26 -2.07 13.29
C LEU A 31 0.74 -2.22 13.14
N PRO A 32 -0.06 -1.50 13.95
CA PRO A 32 -1.50 -1.47 13.79
C PRO A 32 -1.88 -0.62 12.56
N TYR A 33 -2.98 -1.00 11.88
CA TYR A 33 -3.47 -0.34 10.65
C TYR A 33 -3.55 1.20 10.76
N PRO A 34 -4.02 1.82 11.86
CA PRO A 34 -4.09 3.28 11.97
C PRO A 34 -2.73 3.97 11.84
N VAL A 35 -1.64 3.33 12.27
CA VAL A 35 -0.29 3.90 12.16
C VAL A 35 0.20 3.78 10.72
N ILE A 36 -0.07 2.66 10.05
CA ILE A 36 0.23 2.51 8.62
C ILE A 36 -0.56 3.56 7.81
N TYR A 37 -1.83 3.78 8.17
CA TYR A 37 -2.69 4.77 7.55
C TYR A 37 -2.14 6.20 7.70
N THR A 38 -1.75 6.60 8.90
CA THR A 38 -1.17 7.93 9.13
C THR A 38 0.18 8.10 8.44
N LEU A 39 1.01 7.05 8.39
CA LEU A 39 2.26 7.06 7.66
C LEU A 39 2.05 7.16 6.14
N GLY A 40 1.11 6.40 5.58
CA GLY A 40 0.81 6.43 4.14
C GLY A 40 0.23 7.76 3.67
N THR A 41 -0.74 8.29 4.41
CA THR A 41 -1.30 9.62 4.13
C THR A 41 -0.26 10.73 4.30
N SER A 42 0.55 10.69 5.36
CA SER A 42 1.64 11.66 5.57
C SER A 42 2.69 11.56 4.47
N LEU A 43 3.10 10.34 4.09
CA LEU A 43 4.04 10.11 3.00
C LEU A 43 3.49 10.66 1.68
N GLY A 44 2.21 10.44 1.38
CA GLY A 44 1.52 11.01 0.23
C GLY A 44 1.58 12.55 0.21
N ARG A 45 1.31 13.19 1.35
CA ARG A 45 1.42 14.66 1.51
C ARG A 45 2.84 15.17 1.32
N PHE A 46 3.84 14.49 1.89
CA PHE A 46 5.25 14.85 1.68
C PHE A 46 5.66 14.66 0.22
N ALA A 47 5.24 13.54 -0.39
CA ALA A 47 5.48 13.23 -1.79
C ALA A 47 4.87 14.29 -2.71
N MET A 48 3.69 14.83 -2.39
CA MET A 48 3.08 15.94 -3.13
C MET A 48 3.97 17.20 -3.13
N ARG A 49 4.67 17.50 -2.03
CA ARG A 49 5.57 18.67 -1.95
C ARG A 49 6.88 18.46 -2.72
N PHE A 50 7.37 17.23 -2.78
CA PHE A 50 8.60 16.89 -3.50
C PHE A 50 8.36 16.65 -5.01
N LEU A 51 7.30 15.92 -5.37
CA LEU A 51 6.96 15.49 -6.73
C LEU A 51 6.10 16.52 -7.47
N LYS A 52 6.58 17.77 -7.57
CA LYS A 52 5.87 18.87 -8.26
C LYS A 52 5.41 18.51 -9.67
N ARG A 53 6.19 17.70 -10.39
CA ARG A 53 5.83 17.20 -11.73
C ARG A 53 4.58 16.31 -11.70
N ARG A 54 4.51 15.36 -10.75
CA ARG A 54 3.33 14.50 -10.61
C ARG A 54 2.12 15.32 -10.19
N LYS A 55 2.29 16.28 -9.29
CA LYS A 55 1.20 17.19 -8.88
C LYS A 55 0.58 17.88 -10.09
N ARG A 56 1.39 18.46 -10.97
CA ARG A 56 0.91 19.15 -12.17
C ARG A 56 0.15 18.22 -13.12
N ILE A 57 0.59 16.98 -13.26
CA ILE A 57 -0.07 15.99 -14.12
C ILE A 57 -1.45 15.61 -13.53
N THR A 58 -1.51 15.27 -12.25
CA THR A 58 -2.77 14.94 -11.57
C THR A 58 -3.74 16.11 -11.60
N GLN A 59 -3.26 17.34 -11.36
CA GLN A 59 -4.09 18.54 -11.44
C GLN A 59 -4.69 18.72 -12.84
N ARG A 60 -3.87 18.55 -13.89
CA ARG A 60 -4.35 18.66 -15.28
C ARG A 60 -5.37 17.57 -15.61
N ASN A 61 -5.17 16.35 -15.13
CA ASN A 61 -6.14 15.26 -15.32
C ASN A 61 -7.46 15.57 -14.60
N LEU A 62 -7.42 16.13 -13.38
CA LEU A 62 -8.63 16.54 -12.66
C LEU A 62 -9.36 17.70 -13.34
N GLU A 63 -8.62 18.67 -13.90
CA GLU A 63 -9.22 19.75 -14.71
C GLU A 63 -9.92 19.22 -15.97
N LEU A 64 -9.35 18.20 -16.60
CA LEU A 64 -9.92 17.58 -17.81
C LEU A 64 -11.12 16.68 -17.49
N CYS A 65 -11.05 15.89 -16.42
CA CYS A 65 -12.12 14.98 -16.03
C CYS A 65 -13.28 15.69 -15.32
N PHE A 66 -13.01 16.78 -14.60
CA PHE A 66 -13.99 17.56 -13.83
C PHE A 66 -13.85 19.06 -14.12
N PRO A 67 -14.18 19.51 -15.34
CA PRO A 67 -14.06 20.91 -15.72
C PRO A 67 -14.98 21.82 -14.90
N ASP A 68 -16.20 21.36 -14.61
CA ASP A 68 -17.25 22.12 -13.92
C ASP A 68 -17.09 22.18 -12.39
N MET A 69 -16.12 21.46 -11.84
CA MET A 69 -15.89 21.40 -10.40
C MET A 69 -15.10 22.64 -9.90
N PRO A 70 -15.45 23.21 -8.73
CA PRO A 70 -14.70 24.30 -8.12
C PRO A 70 -13.22 23.95 -7.90
N LYS A 71 -12.33 24.96 -7.98
CA LYS A 71 -10.89 24.75 -7.74
C LYS A 71 -10.59 24.20 -6.35
N SER A 72 -11.33 24.61 -5.32
CA SER A 72 -11.18 24.12 -3.95
C SER A 72 -11.44 22.62 -3.83
N GLU A 73 -12.50 22.12 -4.45
CA GLU A 73 -12.84 20.69 -4.45
C GLU A 73 -11.81 19.89 -5.25
N ARG A 74 -11.33 20.42 -6.38
CA ARG A 74 -10.26 19.79 -7.16
C ARG A 74 -8.94 19.71 -6.38
N ASP A 75 -8.61 20.72 -5.58
CA ASP A 75 -7.42 20.70 -4.74
C ASP A 75 -7.54 19.68 -3.60
N GLU A 76 -8.74 19.51 -3.03
CA GLU A 76 -9.01 18.47 -2.02
C GLU A 76 -8.92 17.07 -2.64
N LEU A 77 -9.49 16.87 -3.84
CA LEU A 77 -9.35 15.62 -4.58
C LEU A 77 -7.89 15.32 -4.94
N LEU A 78 -7.13 16.35 -5.27
CA LEU A 78 -5.71 16.21 -5.54
C LEU A 78 -4.97 15.74 -4.27
N LEU A 79 -5.24 16.35 -3.11
CA LEU A 79 -4.68 15.90 -1.83
C LEU A 79 -5.05 14.44 -1.53
N LYS A 80 -6.33 14.08 -1.66
CA LYS A 80 -6.81 12.70 -1.47
C LYS A 80 -6.15 11.72 -2.44
N ASN A 81 -5.95 12.12 -3.70
CA ASN A 81 -5.26 11.28 -4.68
C ASN A 81 -3.82 10.97 -4.25
N PHE A 82 -3.08 11.98 -3.78
CA PHE A 82 -1.72 11.77 -3.28
C PHE A 82 -1.68 10.93 -2.00
N GLU A 83 -2.64 11.11 -1.11
CA GLU A 83 -2.81 10.27 0.08
C GLU A 83 -3.08 8.80 -0.30
N SER A 84 -3.98 8.55 -1.25
CA SER A 84 -4.25 7.21 -1.79
C SER A 84 -3.03 6.59 -2.45
N VAL A 85 -2.26 7.36 -3.22
CA VAL A 85 -1.02 6.87 -3.84
C VAL A 85 0.03 6.49 -2.78
N GLY A 86 0.15 7.30 -1.73
CA GLY A 86 1.02 7.00 -0.58
C GLY A 86 0.57 5.73 0.13
N MET A 87 -0.73 5.59 0.39
CA MET A 87 -1.34 4.39 0.96
C MET A 87 -1.13 3.15 0.11
N GLY A 88 -1.25 3.24 -1.22
CA GLY A 88 -1.09 2.10 -2.12
C GLY A 88 0.28 1.42 -2.03
N LEU A 89 1.34 2.16 -1.71
CA LEU A 89 2.66 1.58 -1.43
C LEU A 89 2.63 0.69 -0.18
N PHE A 90 1.99 1.16 0.88
CA PHE A 90 1.83 0.39 2.11
C PHE A 90 0.85 -0.77 1.92
N GLU A 91 -0.24 -0.60 1.18
CA GLU A 91 -1.18 -1.67 0.84
C GLU A 91 -0.50 -2.79 0.06
N THR A 92 0.36 -2.45 -0.91
CA THR A 92 1.16 -3.44 -1.63
C THR A 92 2.09 -4.21 -0.68
N GLY A 93 2.75 -3.49 0.24
CA GLY A 93 3.59 -4.12 1.27
C GLY A 93 2.78 -5.01 2.22
N MET A 94 1.60 -4.56 2.65
CA MET A 94 0.68 -5.34 3.49
C MET A 94 0.21 -6.59 2.75
N ALA A 95 -0.18 -6.50 1.48
CA ALA A 95 -0.64 -7.66 0.70
C ALA A 95 0.43 -8.75 0.57
N TRP A 96 1.71 -8.38 0.53
CA TRP A 96 2.83 -9.33 0.45
C TRP A 96 3.25 -9.91 1.80
N PHE A 97 3.14 -9.12 2.89
CA PHE A 97 3.73 -9.47 4.18
C PHE A 97 2.73 -9.76 5.30
N TRP A 98 1.50 -9.26 5.22
CA TRP A 98 0.48 -9.57 6.22
C TRP A 98 -0.11 -10.97 5.98
N PRO A 99 -0.30 -11.74 7.06
CA PRO A 99 -1.04 -12.99 6.95
C PRO A 99 -2.52 -12.71 6.70
N ASN A 100 -3.17 -13.57 5.90
CA ASN A 100 -4.56 -13.41 5.43
C ASN A 100 -5.56 -13.10 6.54
N TRP A 101 -5.44 -13.75 7.71
CA TRP A 101 -6.33 -13.56 8.86
C TRP A 101 -6.38 -12.10 9.36
N ARG A 102 -5.31 -11.33 9.17
CA ARG A 102 -5.29 -9.92 9.55
C ARG A 102 -5.88 -9.04 8.46
N ILE A 103 -5.63 -9.36 7.19
CA ILE A 103 -6.20 -8.65 6.04
C ILE A 103 -7.73 -8.78 6.08
N GLU A 104 -8.26 -9.99 6.28
CA GLU A 104 -9.70 -10.26 6.41
C GLU A 104 -10.38 -9.48 7.54
N ARG A 105 -9.65 -9.12 8.60
CA ARG A 105 -10.18 -8.34 9.71
C ARG A 105 -10.40 -6.86 9.36
N TRP A 106 -9.70 -6.34 8.37
CA TRP A 106 -9.77 -4.94 7.92
C TRP A 106 -10.37 -4.78 6.52
N CYS A 107 -10.40 -5.85 5.72
CA CYS A 107 -10.99 -5.88 4.40
C CYS A 107 -12.29 -6.69 4.42
N SER A 108 -13.41 -6.01 4.21
CA SER A 108 -14.68 -6.67 3.91
C SER A 108 -14.77 -6.88 2.40
N VAL A 109 -14.76 -8.14 1.95
CA VAL A 109 -14.98 -8.45 0.54
C VAL A 109 -16.48 -8.43 0.27
N SER A 110 -16.91 -7.54 -0.63
CA SER A 110 -18.31 -7.45 -1.08
C SER A 110 -18.38 -7.82 -2.56
N GLY A 111 -19.38 -8.61 -2.98
CA GLY A 111 -19.57 -9.03 -4.38
C GLY A 111 -19.01 -10.40 -4.78
N LEU A 112 -18.55 -11.21 -3.82
CA LEU A 112 -18.12 -12.61 -4.07
C LEU A 112 -19.20 -13.46 -4.75
N GLU A 113 -20.47 -13.14 -4.54
CA GLU A 113 -21.62 -13.88 -5.09
C GLU A 113 -21.65 -13.90 -6.62
N HIS A 114 -21.24 -12.83 -7.29
CA HIS A 114 -21.21 -12.78 -8.76
C HIS A 114 -20.03 -13.58 -9.34
N ILE A 115 -18.91 -13.60 -8.63
CA ILE A 115 -17.72 -14.36 -9.01
C ILE A 115 -17.95 -15.86 -8.81
N GLN A 116 -18.60 -16.24 -7.70
CA GLN A 116 -18.94 -17.62 -7.40
C GLN A 116 -19.89 -18.19 -8.47
N LYS A 117 -20.92 -17.43 -8.85
CA LYS A 117 -21.87 -17.82 -9.90
C LYS A 117 -21.22 -17.99 -11.28
N ALA A 118 -20.29 -17.09 -11.64
CA ALA A 118 -19.53 -17.19 -12.88
C ALA A 118 -18.54 -18.39 -12.88
N ARG A 119 -17.96 -18.71 -11.72
CA ARG A 119 -17.08 -19.87 -11.54
C ARG A 119 -17.84 -21.19 -11.63
N ASP A 120 -19.04 -21.26 -11.04
CA ASP A 120 -19.93 -22.42 -11.11
C ASP A 120 -20.50 -22.64 -12.53
N GLU A 121 -20.62 -21.57 -13.33
CA GLU A 121 -20.95 -21.64 -14.77
C GLU A 121 -19.78 -22.08 -15.67
N GLY A 122 -18.61 -22.43 -15.11
CA GLY A 122 -17.45 -22.90 -15.88
C GLY A 122 -16.77 -21.82 -16.72
N LYS A 123 -17.14 -20.55 -16.54
CA LYS A 123 -16.43 -19.41 -17.14
C LYS A 123 -15.28 -19.06 -16.18
N GLY A 124 -14.06 -19.49 -16.53
CA GLY A 124 -12.89 -19.20 -15.71
C GLY A 124 -12.82 -17.71 -15.33
N VAL A 125 -12.73 -17.44 -14.03
CA VAL A 125 -12.52 -16.08 -13.50
C VAL A 125 -11.17 -16.07 -12.81
N CYS A 126 -10.27 -15.23 -13.32
CA CYS A 126 -8.93 -14.99 -12.81
C CYS A 126 -8.95 -13.93 -11.70
#